data_AF-A0A497BZ06-F1
#
_entry.id   AF-A0A497BZ06-F1
#
_cell.length_a   1.000
_cell.length_b   1.000
_cell.length_c   1.000
_cell.angle_alpha   90.00
_cell.angle_beta   90.00
_cell.angle_gamma   90.00
#
_symmetry.space_group_name_H-M   'P 1'
#
loop_
_entity.id
_entity.type
_entity.pdbx_description
1 polymer ?
#
loop_
_entity_poly.entity_id
_entity_poly.type
_entity_poly.pdbx_seq_one_letter_code
_entity_poly.pdbx_strand_id
1 'polypeptide(L)'
;MQNHTTAYRERGLLLIAAAFLLVGNLALAILNPQYQISNLLLASAIWTLSFAAAHIFLNRYLPQRDPILLPVSALLTGWGFLCIERLASNFLLRQAAWLIISITVFLAVVRLGRDLRWLRRFRYTWLFGGLALLATTLAFGVNPSGYGQRLWLGAWGIYFQPSEPLKLLMVVYLASYLAERKELLISERQKIGRWKLPPLAYVGPLLAMFGLAIVLLAWQQDLGAAMLFFFTFLAMLYLATGQ
;
A
#
# COMPACT_ATOMS: atom_id res chain seq x y z
N MET A 1 29.35 -13.78 4.04
CA MET A 1 29.83 -12.44 3.61
C MET A 1 28.72 -11.53 3.06
N GLN A 2 27.71 -12.03 2.32
CA GLN A 2 26.64 -11.17 1.74
C GLN A 2 25.76 -10.41 2.75
N ASN A 3 25.47 -10.95 3.95
CA ASN A 3 24.58 -10.26 4.90
C ASN A 3 25.15 -8.95 5.46
N HIS A 4 26.48 -8.86 5.62
CA HIS A 4 27.09 -7.66 6.20
C HIS A 4 27.05 -6.49 5.21
N THR A 5 27.31 -6.73 3.92
CA THR A 5 27.31 -5.67 2.90
C THR A 5 25.92 -5.05 2.71
N THR A 6 24.86 -5.86 2.76
CA THR A 6 23.47 -5.39 2.71
C THR A 6 23.15 -4.45 3.87
N ALA A 7 23.47 -4.84 5.10
CA ALA A 7 23.19 -4.02 6.29
C ALA A 7 23.97 -2.71 6.30
N TYR A 8 25.24 -2.72 5.88
CA TYR A 8 26.05 -1.48 5.80
C TYR A 8 25.51 -0.51 4.76
N ARG A 9 25.13 -1.01 3.57
CA ARG A 9 24.53 -0.19 2.51
C ARG A 9 23.22 0.42 2.96
N GLU A 10 22.32 -0.40 3.51
CA GLU A 10 21.02 0.08 4.01
C GLU A 10 21.20 1.15 5.09
N ARG A 11 22.11 0.92 6.05
CA ARG A 11 22.42 1.91 7.10
C ARG A 11 22.94 3.22 6.50
N GLY A 12 23.86 3.16 5.54
CA GLY A 12 24.37 4.35 4.86
C GLY A 12 23.26 5.15 4.17
N LEU A 13 22.36 4.47 3.47
CA LEU A 13 21.22 5.11 2.81
C LEU A 13 20.21 5.69 3.81
N LEU A 14 19.96 5.02 4.94
CA LEU A 14 19.12 5.57 6.02
C LEU A 14 19.72 6.83 6.63
N LEU A 15 21.04 6.89 6.79
CA LEU A 15 21.72 8.10 7.27
C LEU A 15 21.57 9.26 6.28
N ILE A 16 21.61 8.99 4.97
CA ILE A 16 21.34 10.01 3.95
C ILE A 16 19.90 10.52 4.06
N ALA A 17 18.92 9.62 4.22
CA ALA A 17 17.52 10.00 4.43
C ALA A 17 17.32 10.81 5.73
N ALA A 18 18.02 10.44 6.80
CA ALA A 18 17.99 11.18 8.06
C ALA A 18 18.61 12.58 7.92
N ALA A 19 19.74 12.70 7.21
CA ALA A 19 20.38 13.98 6.92
C ALA A 19 19.47 14.88 6.07
N PHE A 20 18.81 14.32 5.06
CA PHE A 20 17.82 15.05 4.25
C PHE A 20 16.69 15.61 5.12
N LEU A 21 16.10 14.78 6.00
CA LEU A 21 15.03 15.21 6.90
C LEU A 21 15.51 16.30 7.87
N LEU A 22 16.70 16.14 8.46
CA LEU A 22 17.30 17.12 9.37
C LEU A 22 17.53 18.46 8.69
N VAL A 23 18.16 18.48 7.52
CA VAL A 23 18.42 19.72 6.77
C VAL A 23 17.11 20.39 6.36
N GLY A 24 16.12 19.62 5.90
CA GLY A 24 14.80 20.14 5.54
C GLY A 24 14.08 20.77 6.74
N ASN A 25 14.11 20.10 7.90
CA ASN A 25 13.50 20.60 9.13
C ASN A 25 14.20 21.87 9.64
N LEU A 26 15.53 21.93 9.58
CA LEU A 26 16.29 23.14 9.94
C LEU A 26 15.96 24.31 9.02
N ALA A 27 15.91 24.07 7.70
CA ALA A 27 15.55 25.10 6.73
C ALA A 27 14.13 25.64 7.00
N LEU A 28 13.16 24.75 7.26
CA LEU A 28 11.79 25.14 7.61
C LEU A 28 11.71 25.92 8.93
N ALA A 29 12.42 25.48 9.96
CA ALA A 29 12.45 26.15 11.27
C ALA A 29 13.05 27.57 11.20
N ILE A 30 14.06 27.77 10.35
CA ILE A 30 14.66 29.10 10.12
C ILE A 30 13.68 30.01 9.37
N LEU A 31 13.00 29.49 8.36
CA LEU A 31 12.12 30.28 7.50
C LEU A 31 10.80 30.68 8.17
N ASN A 32 10.31 29.88 9.12
CA ASN A 32 9.01 30.10 9.75
C ASN A 32 9.11 29.99 11.29
N PRO A 33 9.27 31.14 12.00
CA PRO A 33 9.37 31.18 13.46
C PRO A 33 8.12 30.70 14.21
N GLN A 34 7.00 30.52 13.51
CA GLN A 34 5.74 30.03 14.08
C GLN A 34 5.73 28.50 14.28
N TYR A 35 6.73 27.77 13.78
CA TYR A 35 6.81 26.33 13.99
C TYR A 35 7.20 25.97 15.42
N GLN A 36 6.45 25.03 15.99
CA GLN A 36 6.75 24.48 17.30
C GLN A 36 7.92 23.51 17.19
N ILE A 37 9.11 23.97 17.57
CA ILE A 37 10.35 23.19 17.53
C ILE A 37 10.20 21.85 18.27
N SER A 38 9.41 21.81 19.35
CA SER A 38 9.11 20.57 20.09
C SER A 38 8.46 19.50 19.21
N ASN A 39 7.49 19.88 18.36
CA ASN A 39 6.76 18.95 17.51
C ASN A 39 7.64 18.44 16.37
N LEU A 40 8.47 19.33 15.82
CA LEU A 40 9.46 19.01 14.79
C LEU A 40 10.47 17.97 15.30
N LEU A 41 11.02 18.21 16.49
CA LEU A 41 11.97 17.30 17.14
C LEU A 41 11.31 15.95 17.47
N LEU A 42 10.09 15.97 18.01
CA LEU A 42 9.34 14.76 18.33
C LEU A 42 9.05 13.92 17.08
N ALA A 43 8.55 14.54 16.00
CA ALA A 43 8.29 13.85 14.74
C ALA A 43 9.57 13.28 14.11
N SER A 44 10.66 14.03 14.15
CA SER A 44 11.98 13.57 13.68
C SER A 44 12.52 12.40 14.49
N ALA A 45 12.33 12.44 15.82
CA ALA A 45 12.71 11.36 16.71
C ALA A 45 11.87 10.10 16.45
N ILE A 46 10.55 10.24 16.30
CA ILE A 46 9.65 9.13 15.95
C ILE A 46 10.05 8.50 14.61
N TRP A 47 10.31 9.32 13.58
CA TRP A 47 10.77 8.84 12.28
C TRP A 47 12.07 8.05 12.40
N THR A 48 13.07 8.62 13.09
CA THR A 48 14.39 8.00 13.26
C THR A 48 14.30 6.69 14.01
N LEU A 49 13.58 6.66 15.14
CA LEU A 49 13.39 5.46 15.95
C LEU A 49 12.63 4.38 15.17
N SER A 50 11.60 4.77 14.40
CA SER A 50 10.79 3.82 13.63
C SER A 50 11.61 3.12 12.55
N PHE A 51 12.38 3.85 11.74
CA PHE A 51 13.20 3.25 10.70
C PHE A 51 14.45 2.55 11.25
N ALA A 52 15.03 3.02 12.36
CA ALA A 52 16.09 2.31 13.05
C ALA A 52 15.60 0.97 13.62
N ALA A 53 14.43 0.95 14.26
CA ALA A 53 13.79 -0.26 14.75
C ALA A 53 13.50 -1.23 13.60
N ALA A 54 12.96 -0.73 12.49
CA ALA A 54 12.72 -1.54 11.30
C ALA A 54 14.02 -2.14 10.73
N HIS A 55 15.09 -1.36 10.59
CA HIS A 55 16.39 -1.83 10.14
C HIS A 55 16.94 -2.97 11.02
N ILE A 56 16.95 -2.77 12.35
CA ILE A 56 17.44 -3.75 13.32
C ILE A 56 16.59 -5.04 13.24
N PHE A 57 15.27 -4.88 13.24
CA PHE A 57 14.35 -6.01 13.19
C PHE A 57 14.49 -6.82 11.91
N LEU A 58 14.54 -6.15 10.77
CA LEU A 58 14.69 -6.81 9.49
C LEU A 58 16.05 -7.52 9.40
N ASN A 59 17.14 -7.00 9.98
CA ASN A 59 18.43 -7.69 10.01
C ASN A 59 18.36 -9.03 10.73
N ARG A 60 17.45 -9.15 11.71
CA ARG A 60 17.19 -10.39 12.45
C ARG A 60 16.29 -11.35 11.69
N TYR A 61 15.21 -10.87 11.07
CA TYR A 61 14.14 -11.73 10.53
C TYR A 61 14.18 -11.92 9.00
N LEU A 62 14.79 -11.00 8.26
CA LEU A 62 14.94 -10.96 6.80
C LEU A 62 16.37 -10.50 6.40
N PRO A 63 17.40 -11.33 6.64
CA PRO A 63 18.79 -10.96 6.34
C PRO A 63 19.10 -10.90 4.83
N GLN A 64 18.31 -11.58 3.99
CA GLN A 64 18.47 -11.61 2.53
C GLN A 64 17.55 -10.61 1.80
N ARG A 65 17.09 -9.56 2.48
CA ARG A 65 16.23 -8.54 1.87
C ARG A 65 17.00 -7.60 0.93
N ASP A 66 16.26 -6.90 0.08
CA ASP A 66 16.77 -5.78 -0.70
C ASP A 66 17.09 -4.58 0.24
N PRO A 67 18.35 -4.08 0.24
CA PRO A 67 18.76 -2.96 1.11
C PRO A 67 18.25 -1.59 0.67
N ILE A 68 17.57 -1.45 -0.47
CA ILE A 68 17.17 -0.16 -1.05
C ILE A 68 15.73 0.19 -0.65
N LEU A 69 14.85 -0.80 -0.47
CA LEU A 69 13.42 -0.56 -0.25
C LEU A 69 13.13 0.19 1.06
N LEU A 70 13.76 -0.18 2.17
CA LEU A 70 13.55 0.49 3.46
C LEU A 70 14.06 1.95 3.45
N PRO A 71 15.28 2.25 2.96
CA PRO A 71 15.75 3.64 2.86
C PRO A 71 14.92 4.52 1.92
N VAL A 72 14.45 3.98 0.78
CA VAL A 72 13.60 4.73 -0.14
C VAL A 72 12.26 5.09 0.53
N SER A 73 11.63 4.12 1.20
CA SER A 73 10.41 4.38 1.96
C SER A 73 10.64 5.36 3.13
N ALA A 74 11.79 5.28 3.80
CA ALA A 74 12.20 6.25 4.81
C ALA A 74 12.30 7.67 4.24
N LEU A 75 13.02 7.83 3.12
CA LEU A 75 13.21 9.11 2.44
C LEU A 75 11.87 9.71 2.02
N LEU A 76 11.01 8.93 1.37
CA LEU A 76 9.69 9.40 0.93
C LEU A 76 8.79 9.77 2.12
N THR A 77 8.85 9.01 3.21
CA THR A 77 8.12 9.34 4.45
C THR A 77 8.65 10.63 5.07
N GLY A 78 9.97 10.82 5.12
CA GLY A 78 10.59 12.04 5.62
C GLY A 78 10.24 13.27 4.77
N TRP A 79 10.24 13.11 3.44
CA TRP A 79 9.76 14.13 2.52
C TRP A 79 8.29 14.48 2.80
N GLY A 80 7.43 13.47 3.00
CA GLY A 80 6.04 13.68 3.38
C GLY A 80 5.89 14.48 4.67
N PHE A 81 6.73 14.22 5.69
CA PHE A 81 6.74 14.98 6.93
C PHE A 81 7.09 16.46 6.69
N LEU A 82 8.11 16.73 5.86
CA LEU A 82 8.47 18.11 5.48
C LEU A 82 7.32 18.83 4.76
N CYS A 83 6.62 18.13 3.87
CA CYS A 83 5.45 18.68 3.19
C CYS A 83 4.30 18.99 4.17
N ILE A 84 4.02 18.08 5.11
CA ILE A 84 2.97 18.27 6.11
C ILE A 84 3.33 19.42 7.05
N GLU A 85 4.56 19.50 7.53
CA GLU A 85 4.98 20.62 8.38
C GLU A 85 4.86 21.96 7.65
N ARG A 86 5.20 21.98 6.35
CA ARG A 86 5.08 23.18 5.52
C ARG A 86 3.64 23.60 5.26
N LEU A 87 2.73 22.65 4.98
CA LEU A 87 1.38 22.94 4.48
C LEU A 87 0.30 22.91 5.57
N ALA A 88 0.46 22.04 6.58
CA ALA A 88 -0.54 21.78 7.61
C ALA A 88 0.11 21.17 8.87
N SER A 89 0.94 21.98 9.56
CA SER A 89 1.75 21.56 10.72
C SER A 89 0.93 20.96 11.87
N ASN A 90 -0.34 21.34 12.02
CA ASN A 90 -1.27 20.77 13.00
C ASN A 90 -1.51 19.25 12.81
N PHE A 91 -1.20 18.69 11.64
CA PHE A 91 -1.29 17.25 11.38
C PHE A 91 0.03 16.49 11.56
N LEU A 92 1.16 17.16 11.82
CA LEU A 92 2.47 16.51 11.88
C LEU A 92 2.52 15.39 12.94
N LEU A 93 2.07 15.65 14.17
CA LEU A 93 2.07 14.65 15.24
C LEU A 93 1.11 13.49 14.96
N ARG A 94 -0.04 13.78 14.32
CA ARG A 94 -0.96 12.74 13.88
C ARG A 94 -0.30 11.84 12.83
N GLN A 95 0.44 12.42 11.90
CA GLN A 95 1.19 11.66 10.90
C GLN A 95 2.29 10.81 11.53
N ALA A 96 3.00 11.35 12.54
CA ALA A 96 4.00 10.60 13.29
C ALA A 96 3.37 9.39 14.01
N ALA A 97 2.18 9.54 14.59
CA ALA A 97 1.44 8.42 15.17
C ALA A 97 1.06 7.36 14.13
N TRP A 98 0.59 7.77 12.94
CA TRP A 98 0.31 6.84 11.84
C TRP A 98 1.57 6.10 11.35
N LEU A 99 2.74 6.75 11.38
CA LEU A 99 4.01 6.08 11.06
C LEU A 99 4.32 4.97 12.05
N ILE A 100 4.12 5.19 13.36
CA ILE A 100 4.30 4.16 14.38
C ILE A 100 3.38 2.96 14.11
N ILE A 101 2.10 3.21 13.81
CA ILE A 101 1.13 2.15 13.48
C ILE A 101 1.58 1.40 12.22
N SER A 102 1.99 2.13 11.18
CA SER A 102 2.41 1.56 9.89
C SER A 102 3.64 0.68 10.04
N ILE A 103 4.65 1.13 10.80
CA ILE A 103 5.86 0.36 11.08
C ILE A 103 5.53 -0.85 11.95
N THR A 104 4.66 -0.72 12.94
CA THR A 104 4.23 -1.85 13.77
C THR A 104 3.56 -2.94 12.91
N VAL A 105 2.61 -2.56 12.04
CA VAL A 105 1.95 -3.48 11.11
C VAL A 105 2.97 -4.09 10.14
N PHE A 106 3.88 -3.29 9.59
CA PHE A 106 4.94 -3.78 8.71
C PHE A 106 5.82 -4.85 9.39
N LEU A 107 6.28 -4.61 10.62
CA LEU A 107 7.09 -5.56 11.37
C LEU A 107 6.31 -6.82 11.74
N ALA A 108 5.02 -6.69 12.06
CA ALA A 108 4.13 -7.83 12.29
C ALA A 108 3.99 -8.68 11.03
N VAL A 109 3.78 -8.06 9.86
CA VAL A 109 3.71 -8.77 8.57
C VAL A 109 5.02 -9.47 8.25
N VAL A 110 6.17 -8.83 8.47
CA VAL A 110 7.49 -9.46 8.29
C VAL A 110 7.65 -10.70 9.17
N ARG A 111 7.17 -10.62 10.41
CA ARG A 111 7.32 -11.70 11.40
C ARG A 111 6.38 -12.87 11.19
N LEU A 112 5.14 -12.58 10.79
CA LEU A 112 4.04 -13.55 10.70
C LEU A 112 3.82 -14.03 9.26
N GLY A 113 4.06 -13.18 8.26
CA GLY A 113 3.76 -13.39 6.85
C GLY A 113 4.75 -14.26 6.08
N ARG A 114 5.49 -15.15 6.75
CA ARG A 114 6.48 -16.02 6.08
C ARG A 114 5.84 -17.03 5.12
N ASP A 115 4.61 -17.45 5.40
CA ASP A 115 3.83 -18.31 4.50
C ASP A 115 2.67 -17.51 3.91
N LEU A 116 2.73 -17.22 2.60
CA LEU A 116 1.66 -16.52 1.87
C LEU A 116 0.67 -17.49 1.20
N ARG A 117 0.81 -18.81 1.40
CA ARG A 117 -0.07 -19.80 0.75
C ARG A 117 -1.53 -19.69 1.20
N TRP A 118 -1.79 -19.19 2.40
CA TRP A 118 -3.15 -18.96 2.90
C TRP A 118 -3.88 -17.86 2.10
N LEU A 119 -3.17 -16.82 1.66
CA LEU A 119 -3.73 -15.78 0.79
C LEU A 119 -4.20 -16.37 -0.54
N ARG A 120 -3.39 -17.27 -1.13
CA ARG A 120 -3.75 -18.01 -2.35
C ARG A 120 -4.93 -18.95 -2.14
N ARG A 121 -4.94 -19.70 -1.04
CA ARG A 121 -5.98 -20.70 -0.72
C ARG A 121 -7.36 -20.05 -0.59
N PHE A 122 -7.43 -18.90 0.07
CA PHE A 122 -8.69 -18.21 0.37
C PHE A 122 -8.91 -16.96 -0.51
N ARG A 123 -8.34 -16.92 -1.71
CA ARG A 123 -8.37 -15.75 -2.61
C ARG A 123 -9.77 -15.15 -2.82
N TYR A 124 -10.79 -16.00 -3.00
CA TYR A 124 -12.17 -15.57 -3.21
C TYR A 124 -12.77 -15.05 -1.91
N THR A 125 -12.53 -15.73 -0.79
CA THR A 125 -12.99 -15.31 0.54
C THR A 125 -12.44 -13.94 0.91
N TRP A 126 -11.15 -13.73 0.69
CA TRP A 126 -10.52 -12.44 0.95
C TRP A 126 -11.07 -11.33 0.06
N LEU A 127 -11.08 -11.55 -1.26
CA LEU A 127 -11.56 -10.51 -2.17
C LEU A 127 -13.04 -10.20 -1.95
N PHE A 128 -13.89 -11.22 -1.79
CA PHE A 128 -15.30 -11.02 -1.49
C PHE A 128 -15.51 -10.32 -0.15
N GLY A 129 -14.76 -10.70 0.89
CA GLY A 129 -14.80 -10.02 2.18
C GLY A 129 -14.39 -8.54 2.08
N GLY A 130 -13.36 -8.24 1.28
CA GLY A 130 -12.96 -6.87 0.99
C GLY A 130 -14.02 -6.09 0.21
N LEU A 131 -14.66 -6.71 -0.79
CA LEU A 131 -15.75 -6.09 -1.55
C LEU A 131 -16.99 -5.87 -0.69
N ALA A 132 -17.31 -6.80 0.19
CA ALA A 132 -18.38 -6.64 1.17
C ALA A 132 -18.07 -5.49 2.14
N LEU A 133 -16.85 -5.41 2.66
CA LEU A 133 -16.41 -4.30 3.50
C LEU A 133 -16.47 -2.97 2.74
N LEU A 134 -16.05 -2.93 1.48
CA LEU A 134 -16.21 -1.76 0.63
C LEU A 134 -17.69 -1.39 0.45
N ALA A 135 -18.56 -2.37 0.21
CA ALA A 135 -19.99 -2.13 0.06
C ALA A 135 -20.63 -1.55 1.32
N THR A 136 -20.10 -1.83 2.52
CA THR A 136 -20.61 -1.22 3.76
C THR A 136 -20.48 0.31 3.77
N THR A 137 -19.54 0.91 3.02
CA THR A 137 -19.44 2.37 2.94
C THR A 137 -20.58 3.00 2.15
N LEU A 138 -21.31 2.23 1.33
CA LEU A 138 -22.52 2.74 0.67
C LEU A 138 -23.61 3.10 1.68
N ALA A 139 -23.72 2.35 2.78
CA ALA A 139 -24.71 2.58 3.82
C ALA A 139 -24.16 3.46 4.96
N PHE A 140 -22.94 3.19 5.41
CA PHE A 140 -22.34 3.80 6.61
C PHE A 140 -21.17 4.73 6.31
N GLY A 141 -20.90 5.01 5.04
CA GLY A 141 -19.77 5.81 4.64
C GLY A 141 -19.88 7.25 5.15
N VAL A 142 -18.75 7.79 5.55
CA VAL A 142 -18.56 9.18 5.95
C VAL A 142 -17.44 9.80 5.13
N ASN A 143 -17.37 11.13 5.15
CA ASN A 143 -16.23 11.86 4.63
C ASN A 143 -15.53 12.57 5.80
N PRO A 144 -14.23 12.33 6.05
CA PRO A 144 -13.49 12.99 7.14
C PRO A 144 -13.48 14.52 7.08
N SER A 145 -13.63 15.12 5.89
CA SER A 145 -13.70 16.57 5.71
C SER A 145 -15.11 17.15 5.89
N GLY A 146 -16.13 16.28 6.05
CA GLY A 146 -17.54 16.67 6.15
C GLY A 146 -18.22 16.95 4.81
N TYR A 147 -17.47 17.05 3.70
CA TYR A 147 -18.03 17.30 2.37
C TYR A 147 -17.41 16.37 1.31
N GLY A 148 -18.23 15.92 0.36
CA GLY A 148 -17.82 15.05 -0.73
C GLY A 148 -18.20 13.58 -0.52
N GLN A 149 -17.45 12.69 -1.18
CA GLN A 149 -17.79 11.27 -1.28
C GLN A 149 -17.61 10.53 0.05
N ARG A 150 -18.55 9.64 0.35
CA ARG A 150 -18.63 8.88 1.60
C ARG A 150 -17.80 7.59 1.52
N LEU A 151 -16.49 7.76 1.38
CA LEU A 151 -15.56 6.65 1.12
C LEU A 151 -15.02 5.96 2.39
N TRP A 152 -15.20 6.58 3.55
CA TRP A 152 -14.54 6.17 4.78
C TRP A 152 -15.53 5.56 5.76
N LEU A 153 -15.08 4.59 6.54
CA LEU A 153 -15.77 4.17 7.75
C LEU A 153 -15.11 4.91 8.93
N GLY A 154 -15.90 5.68 9.66
CA GLY A 154 -15.42 6.51 10.76
C GLY A 154 -15.96 6.01 12.10
N ALA A 155 -15.07 5.87 13.08
CA ALA A 155 -15.44 5.63 14.47
C ALA A 155 -14.45 6.33 15.40
N TRP A 156 -14.94 7.06 16.41
CA TRP A 156 -14.13 7.69 17.47
C TRP A 156 -12.99 8.59 16.96
N GLY A 157 -13.19 9.30 15.84
CA GLY A 157 -12.19 10.17 15.24
C GLY A 157 -11.11 9.45 14.41
N ILE A 158 -11.21 8.13 14.26
CA ILE A 158 -10.39 7.32 13.34
C ILE A 158 -11.21 7.03 12.09
N TYR A 159 -10.57 7.19 10.93
CA TYR A 159 -11.18 6.93 9.64
C TYR A 159 -10.39 5.85 8.92
N PHE A 160 -11.11 4.85 8.42
CA PHE A 160 -10.57 3.73 7.67
C PHE A 160 -11.21 3.70 6.28
N GLN A 161 -10.41 3.66 5.23
CA GLN A 161 -10.89 3.58 3.86
C GLN A 161 -10.83 2.12 3.37
N PRO A 162 -11.95 1.40 3.21
CA PRO A 162 -11.94 0.00 2.81
C PRO A 162 -11.34 -0.28 1.43
N SER A 163 -11.30 0.72 0.54
CA SER A 163 -10.69 0.56 -0.78
C SER A 163 -9.17 0.34 -0.70
N GLU A 164 -8.50 0.80 0.36
CA GLU A 164 -7.06 0.63 0.57
C GLU A 164 -6.63 -0.85 0.70
N PRO A 165 -7.13 -1.63 1.68
CA PRO A 165 -6.82 -3.06 1.74
C PRO A 165 -7.39 -3.83 0.53
N LEU A 166 -8.52 -3.39 -0.04
CA LEU A 166 -9.10 -4.05 -1.20
C LEU A 166 -8.16 -4.02 -2.42
N LYS A 167 -7.36 -2.96 -2.61
CA LYS A 167 -6.31 -2.92 -3.66
C LYS A 167 -5.35 -4.09 -3.53
N LEU A 168 -4.87 -4.35 -2.32
CA LEU A 168 -3.95 -5.45 -2.03
C LEU A 168 -4.63 -6.81 -2.26
N LEU A 169 -5.87 -6.97 -1.80
CA LEU A 169 -6.64 -8.20 -1.98
C LEU A 169 -6.95 -8.49 -3.45
N MET A 170 -7.20 -7.46 -4.24
CA MET A 170 -7.36 -7.58 -5.70
C MET A 170 -6.07 -8.07 -6.34
N VAL A 171 -4.91 -7.52 -5.96
CA VAL A 171 -3.60 -8.00 -6.46
C VAL A 171 -3.39 -9.47 -6.10
N VAL A 172 -3.66 -9.85 -4.85
CA VAL A 172 -3.56 -11.25 -4.40
C VAL A 172 -4.48 -12.16 -5.22
N TYR A 173 -5.72 -11.76 -5.44
CA TYR A 173 -6.70 -12.51 -6.23
C TYR A 173 -6.25 -12.71 -7.67
N LEU A 174 -5.93 -11.61 -8.35
CA LEU A 174 -5.50 -11.64 -9.75
C LEU A 174 -4.22 -12.46 -9.91
N ALA A 175 -3.20 -12.24 -9.06
CA ALA A 175 -1.94 -12.99 -9.13
C ALA A 175 -2.16 -14.49 -8.90
N SER A 176 -2.97 -14.87 -7.91
CA SER A 176 -3.25 -16.28 -7.63
C SER A 176 -4.09 -16.92 -8.74
N TYR A 177 -5.12 -16.25 -9.23
CA TYR A 177 -6.01 -16.75 -10.28
C TYR A 177 -5.26 -16.95 -11.61
N LEU A 178 -4.48 -15.93 -12.02
CA LEU A 178 -3.70 -15.97 -13.26
C LEU A 178 -2.59 -17.02 -13.19
N ALA A 179 -1.91 -17.18 -12.05
CA ALA A 179 -0.87 -18.18 -11.89
C ALA A 179 -1.39 -19.63 -12.03
N GLU A 180 -2.58 -19.93 -11.52
CA GLU A 180 -3.16 -21.28 -11.58
C GLU A 180 -3.78 -21.60 -12.94
N ARG A 181 -4.27 -20.59 -13.66
CA ARG A 181 -4.93 -20.76 -14.96
C ARG A 181 -4.01 -20.45 -16.14
N LYS A 182 -2.73 -20.15 -15.90
CA LYS A 182 -1.77 -19.76 -16.95
C LYS A 182 -1.70 -20.76 -18.11
N GLU A 183 -1.59 -22.05 -17.81
CA GLU A 183 -1.49 -23.10 -18.85
C GLU A 183 -2.80 -23.27 -19.64
N LEU A 184 -3.94 -23.16 -18.96
CA LEU A 184 -5.27 -23.26 -19.59
C LEU A 184 -5.59 -22.05 -20.47
N LEU A 185 -5.18 -20.85 -20.06
CA LEU A 185 -5.34 -19.62 -20.84
C LEU A 185 -4.47 -19.61 -22.11
N ILE A 186 -3.35 -20.33 -22.12
CA ILE A 186 -2.42 -20.39 -23.23
C ILE A 186 -2.76 -21.55 -24.19
N SER A 187 -3.09 -22.74 -23.67
CA SER A 187 -3.30 -23.96 -24.45
C SER A 187 -4.69 -24.08 -25.09
N GLU A 188 -5.75 -23.67 -24.39
CA GLU A 188 -7.11 -23.75 -24.93
C GLU A 188 -7.53 -22.39 -25.46
N ARG A 189 -7.22 -22.06 -26.72
CA ARG A 189 -7.81 -20.89 -27.38
C ARG A 189 -9.06 -21.33 -28.14
N GLN A 190 -10.23 -20.92 -27.68
CA GLN A 190 -11.46 -21.07 -28.45
C GLN A 190 -11.44 -20.08 -29.62
N LYS A 191 -11.70 -20.57 -30.84
CA LYS A 191 -11.93 -19.70 -31.99
C LYS A 191 -13.37 -19.19 -31.91
N ILE A 192 -13.54 -17.92 -31.59
CA ILE A 192 -14.81 -17.20 -31.76
C ILE A 192 -14.61 -16.28 -32.97
N GLY A 193 -15.08 -16.72 -34.14
CA GLY A 193 -14.87 -16.01 -35.41
C GLY A 193 -13.38 -15.93 -35.82
N ARG A 194 -12.91 -14.74 -36.22
CA ARG A 194 -11.49 -14.49 -36.59
C ARG A 194 -10.55 -14.34 -35.38
N TRP A 195 -11.09 -14.30 -34.17
CA TRP A 195 -10.36 -13.98 -32.95
C TRP A 195 -10.16 -15.24 -32.10
N LYS A 196 -8.92 -15.50 -31.68
CA LYS A 196 -8.57 -16.62 -30.78
C LYS A 196 -8.70 -16.13 -29.33
N LEU A 197 -9.88 -16.27 -28.75
CA LEU A 197 -10.16 -15.80 -27.39
C LEU A 197 -9.99 -16.96 -26.38
N PRO A 198 -9.46 -16.69 -25.18
CA PRO A 198 -9.52 -17.66 -24.09
C PRO A 198 -10.99 -17.96 -23.72
N PRO A 199 -11.32 -19.20 -23.31
CA PRO A 199 -12.68 -19.61 -23.03
C PRO A 199 -13.31 -18.74 -21.93
N LEU A 200 -14.53 -18.27 -22.18
CA LEU A 200 -15.24 -17.36 -21.29
C LEU A 200 -15.42 -17.93 -19.87
N ALA A 201 -15.47 -19.26 -19.75
CA ALA A 201 -15.53 -19.96 -18.46
C ALA A 201 -14.31 -19.70 -17.56
N TYR A 202 -13.12 -19.49 -18.16
CA TYR A 202 -11.89 -19.23 -17.41
C TYR A 202 -11.65 -17.74 -17.16
N VAL A 203 -12.20 -16.86 -18.00
CA VAL A 203 -12.07 -15.41 -17.83
C VAL A 203 -13.24 -14.82 -17.02
N GLY A 204 -14.37 -15.53 -16.96
CA GLY A 204 -15.61 -15.11 -16.31
C GLY A 204 -15.44 -14.73 -14.84
N PRO A 205 -14.91 -15.61 -13.96
CA PRO A 205 -14.71 -15.27 -12.54
C PRO A 205 -13.76 -14.09 -12.32
N LEU A 206 -12.76 -13.95 -13.20
CA LEU A 206 -11.81 -12.84 -13.16
C LEU A 206 -12.51 -11.51 -13.46
N LEU A 207 -13.23 -11.45 -14.59
CA LEU A 207 -13.98 -10.26 -15.01
C LEU A 207 -15.15 -9.95 -14.08
N ALA A 208 -15.81 -10.96 -13.51
CA ALA A 208 -16.91 -10.77 -12.58
C ALA A 208 -16.44 -10.06 -11.30
N MET A 209 -15.37 -10.56 -10.68
CA MET A 209 -14.85 -9.96 -9.43
C MET A 209 -14.24 -8.58 -9.67
N PHE A 210 -13.52 -8.40 -10.78
CA PHE A 210 -12.99 -7.10 -11.18
C PHE A 210 -14.11 -6.10 -11.50
N GLY A 211 -15.08 -6.52 -12.31
CA GLY A 211 -16.24 -5.70 -12.69
C GLY A 211 -17.06 -5.28 -11.49
N LEU A 212 -17.29 -6.19 -10.54
CA LEU A 212 -17.95 -5.87 -9.27
C LEU A 212 -17.20 -4.78 -8.49
N ALA A 213 -15.87 -4.87 -8.41
CA ALA A 213 -15.05 -3.84 -7.77
C ALA A 213 -15.20 -2.48 -8.46
N ILE A 214 -15.13 -2.45 -9.80
CA ILE A 214 -15.27 -1.21 -10.58
C ILE A 214 -16.67 -0.60 -10.41
N VAL A 215 -17.73 -1.41 -10.44
CA VAL A 215 -19.10 -0.94 -10.23
C VAL A 215 -19.27 -0.33 -8.84
N LEU A 216 -18.76 -0.99 -7.80
CA LEU A 216 -18.82 -0.45 -6.44
C LEU A 216 -18.07 0.88 -6.30
N LEU A 217 -16.85 0.96 -6.85
CA LEU A 217 -16.04 2.19 -6.80
C LEU A 217 -16.67 3.33 -7.62
N ALA A 218 -17.22 3.02 -8.80
CA ALA A 218 -17.93 3.99 -9.63
C ALA A 218 -19.19 4.52 -8.91
N TRP A 219 -19.91 3.66 -8.19
CA TRP A 219 -21.06 4.07 -7.38
C TRP A 219 -20.63 5.00 -6.23
N GLN A 220 -19.50 4.70 -5.60
CA GLN A 220 -18.89 5.55 -4.58
C GLN A 220 -18.30 6.84 -5.16
N GLN A 221 -18.26 6.97 -6.49
CA GLN A 221 -17.64 8.04 -7.25
C GLN A 221 -16.12 8.15 -7.02
N ASP A 222 -15.48 7.10 -6.50
CA ASP A 222 -14.03 7.02 -6.26
C ASP A 222 -13.30 6.66 -7.56
N LEU A 223 -13.25 7.64 -8.48
CA LEU A 223 -12.60 7.49 -9.78
C LEU A 223 -11.10 7.19 -9.64
N GLY A 224 -10.44 7.77 -8.63
CA GLY A 224 -9.02 7.55 -8.37
C GLY A 224 -8.72 6.09 -8.05
N ALA A 225 -9.46 5.50 -7.11
CA ALA A 225 -9.35 4.08 -6.83
C ALA A 225 -9.73 3.24 -8.06
N ALA A 226 -10.85 3.53 -8.73
CA ALA A 226 -11.29 2.78 -9.90
C ALA A 226 -10.21 2.71 -11.00
N MET A 227 -9.53 3.83 -11.28
CA MET A 227 -8.42 3.87 -12.23
C MET A 227 -7.24 3.02 -11.79
N LEU A 228 -6.85 3.08 -10.51
CA LEU A 228 -5.76 2.25 -9.98
C LEU A 228 -6.08 0.76 -10.09
N PHE A 229 -7.32 0.36 -9.78
CA PHE A 229 -7.76 -1.03 -9.96
C PHE A 229 -7.68 -1.44 -11.43
N PHE A 230 -8.16 -0.59 -12.34
CA PHE A 230 -8.13 -0.86 -13.78
C PHE A 230 -6.70 -1.01 -14.33
N PHE A 231 -5.79 -0.09 -14.01
CA PHE A 231 -4.40 -0.20 -14.46
C PHE A 231 -3.69 -1.41 -13.84
N THR A 232 -3.95 -1.71 -12.56
CA THR A 232 -3.40 -2.90 -11.89
C THR A 232 -3.89 -4.18 -12.57
N PHE A 233 -5.18 -4.24 -12.89
CA PHE A 233 -5.77 -5.35 -13.62
C PHE A 233 -5.12 -5.53 -14.98
N LEU A 234 -5.01 -4.45 -15.76
CA LEU A 234 -4.43 -4.48 -17.10
C LEU A 234 -2.95 -4.89 -17.07
N ALA A 235 -2.17 -4.33 -16.15
CA ALA A 235 -0.76 -4.66 -15.98
C ALA A 235 -0.56 -6.14 -15.64
N MET A 236 -1.36 -6.67 -14.71
CA MET A 236 -1.23 -8.09 -14.32
C MET A 236 -1.74 -9.04 -15.40
N LEU A 237 -2.78 -8.65 -16.14
CA LEU A 237 -3.23 -9.41 -17.30
C LEU A 237 -2.12 -9.48 -18.35
N TYR A 238 -1.56 -8.33 -18.74
CA TYR A 238 -0.44 -8.21 -19.69
C TYR A 238 0.75 -9.08 -19.28
N LEU A 239 1.15 -9.01 -18.01
CA LEU A 239 2.26 -9.83 -17.47
C LEU A 239 1.95 -11.33 -17.49
N ALA A 240 0.69 -11.73 -17.28
CA ALA A 240 0.29 -13.13 -17.31
C ALA A 240 0.17 -13.68 -18.74
N THR A 241 -0.27 -12.87 -19.69
CA THR A 241 -0.42 -13.23 -21.10
C THR A 241 0.86 -13.09 -21.91
N GLY A 242 1.83 -12.30 -21.42
CA GLY A 242 3.07 -11.99 -22.15
C GLY A 242 2.84 -11.18 -23.43
N GLN A 243 1.69 -10.50 -23.51
CA GLN A 243 1.18 -9.75 -24.66
C GLN A 243 0.33 -8.60 -24.18
#